data_AF-A0AAU2E880-F1
#
_entry.id   AF-A0AAU2E880-F1
#
_cell.length_a   1.000
_cell.length_b   1.000
_cell.length_c   1.000
_cell.angle_alpha   90.00
_cell.angle_beta   90.00
_cell.angle_gamma   90.00
#
_symmetry.space_group_name_H-M   'P 1'
#
loop_
_entity.id
_entity.type
_entity.pdbx_description
1 polymer ?
#
loop_
_entity_poly.entity_id
_entity_poly.type
_entity_poly.pdbx_seq_one_letter_code
_entity_poly.pdbx_strand_id
1 'polypeptide(L)'
;MYLVHTVLTPGRTGGPLPDGAREILRAALRPEDRIEHLVLHSGAESAAVLGAYLLADSLAEAESRAALFCHHALSTLPQFAGWGAEPSTVPMVAPFYERLLAASGLDGRNGPRPFPST
;
A
#
# COMPACT_ATOMS: atom_id res chain seq x y z
N MET A 1 4.56 11.56 -6.31
CA MET A 1 4.78 10.43 -5.38
C MET A 1 3.44 9.80 -5.10
N TYR A 2 3.35 8.48 -5.18
CA TYR A 2 2.13 7.70 -4.96
C TYR A 2 2.35 6.72 -3.80
N LEU A 3 1.28 6.43 -3.03
CA LEU A 3 1.24 5.33 -2.08
C LEU A 3 0.35 4.23 -2.66
N VAL A 4 0.96 3.14 -3.09
CA VAL A 4 0.26 1.98 -3.64
C VAL A 4 0.19 0.89 -2.58
N HIS A 5 -0.98 0.28 -2.40
CA HIS A 5 -1.14 -0.88 -1.53
C HIS A 5 -1.25 -2.15 -2.37
N THR A 6 -0.56 -3.19 -1.92
CA THR A 6 -0.64 -4.53 -2.50
C THR A 6 -0.96 -5.52 -1.39
N VAL A 7 -2.02 -6.31 -1.55
CA VAL A 7 -2.33 -7.40 -0.63
C VAL A 7 -1.46 -8.58 -0.99
N LEU A 8 -0.70 -9.08 -0.01
CA LEU A 8 0.10 -10.28 -0.08
C LEU A 8 -0.69 -11.40 0.62
N THR A 9 -0.91 -12.50 -0.08
CA THR A 9 -1.71 -13.62 0.40
C THR A 9 -0.87 -14.89 0.49
N PRO A 10 -0.93 -15.65 1.59
CA PRO A 10 -0.32 -16.97 1.62
C PRO A 10 -1.11 -17.91 0.70
N GLY A 11 -0.40 -18.65 -0.15
CA GLY A 11 -0.98 -19.74 -0.92
C GLY A 11 -1.23 -20.97 -0.05
N ARG A 12 -1.77 -22.05 -0.65
CA ARG A 12 -2.16 -23.28 0.09
C ARG A 12 -0.99 -23.97 0.81
N THR A 13 0.24 -23.74 0.36
CA THR A 13 1.47 -24.25 0.98
C THR A 13 2.30 -23.13 1.63
N GLY A 14 1.77 -21.91 1.68
CA GLY A 14 2.46 -20.76 2.24
C GLY A 14 2.58 -20.89 3.77
N GLY A 15 3.79 -20.68 4.28
CA GLY A 15 4.04 -20.54 5.71
C GLY A 15 3.59 -19.17 6.23
N PRO A 16 3.77 -18.91 7.55
CA PRO A 16 3.55 -17.58 8.11
C PRO A 16 4.43 -16.53 7.42
N LEU A 17 4.04 -15.27 7.54
CA LEU A 17 4.85 -14.16 7.02
C LEU A 17 6.25 -14.22 7.66
N PRO A 18 7.35 -14.11 6.89
CA PRO A 18 8.69 -14.19 7.45
C PRO A 18 8.96 -13.10 8.48
N ASP A 19 9.70 -13.44 9.54
CA ASP A 19 10.24 -12.43 10.45
C ASP A 19 11.15 -11.48 9.67
N GLY A 20 10.99 -10.17 9.90
CA GLY A 20 11.71 -9.15 9.13
C GLY A 20 11.32 -9.08 7.65
N ALA A 21 10.12 -9.54 7.28
CA ALA A 21 9.63 -9.53 5.89
C ALA A 21 9.79 -8.17 5.20
N ARG A 22 9.58 -7.05 5.92
CA ARG A 22 9.78 -5.71 5.36
C ARG A 22 11.24 -5.46 4.97
N GLU A 23 12.18 -5.83 5.83
CA GLU A 23 13.60 -5.65 5.61
C GLU A 23 14.10 -6.52 4.46
N ILE A 24 13.59 -7.76 4.36
CA ILE A 24 13.88 -8.67 3.24
C ILE A 24 13.37 -8.07 1.93
N LEU A 25 12.11 -7.61 1.87
CA LEU A 25 11.55 -6.95 0.68
C LEU A 25 12.32 -5.68 0.33
N ARG A 26 12.70 -4.88 1.34
CA ARG A 26 13.49 -3.66 1.13
C ARG A 26 14.87 -3.96 0.55
N ALA A 27 15.51 -5.04 0.96
CA ALA A 27 16.81 -5.45 0.41
C ALA A 27 16.71 -5.94 -1.05
N ALA A 28 15.53 -6.34 -1.51
CA ALA A 28 15.27 -6.75 -2.89
C ALA A 28 14.94 -5.58 -3.83
N LEU A 29 14.81 -4.35 -3.31
CA LEU A 29 14.53 -3.17 -4.11
C LEU A 29 15.65 -2.88 -5.11
N ARG A 30 15.24 -2.52 -6.32
CA ARG A 30 16.12 -2.06 -7.40
C ARG A 30 15.88 -0.57 -7.67
N PRO A 31 16.89 0.17 -8.15
CA PRO A 31 16.71 1.58 -8.52
C PRO A 31 15.57 1.82 -9.53
N GLU A 32 15.30 0.85 -10.40
CA GLU A 32 14.26 0.90 -11.42
C GLU A 32 12.83 0.79 -10.84
N ASP A 33 12.69 0.25 -9.62
CA ASP A 33 11.39 0.17 -8.93
C ASP A 33 10.90 1.56 -8.48
N ARG A 34 11.84 2.52 -8.31
CA ARG A 34 11.57 3.91 -7.87
C ARG A 34 10.78 4.00 -6.56
N ILE A 35 10.91 2.97 -5.71
CA ILE A 35 10.30 2.90 -4.38
C ILE A 35 11.24 3.56 -3.38
N GLU A 36 10.75 4.61 -2.74
CA GLU A 36 11.46 5.38 -1.71
C GLU A 36 11.26 4.77 -0.31
N HIS A 37 10.08 4.18 -0.07
CA HIS A 37 9.74 3.61 1.23
C HIS A 37 8.75 2.44 1.14
N LEU A 38 8.93 1.45 2.01
CA LEU A 38 8.04 0.32 2.19
C LEU A 38 7.48 0.28 3.61
N VAL A 39 6.17 0.05 3.71
CA VAL A 39 5.44 -0.24 4.93
C VAL A 39 4.79 -1.61 4.78
N LEU A 40 4.87 -2.45 5.81
CA LEU A 40 4.24 -3.77 5.79
C LEU A 40 3.35 -3.91 7.02
N HIS A 41 2.08 -4.21 6.77
CA HIS A 41 1.08 -4.47 7.81
C HIS A 41 0.67 -5.94 7.73
N SER A 42 1.04 -6.75 8.72
CA SER A 42 0.45 -8.08 8.88
C SER A 42 -0.97 -7.95 9.44
N GLY A 43 -1.98 -8.35 8.66
CA GLY A 43 -3.37 -8.37 9.11
C GLY A 43 -3.68 -9.55 10.05
N ALA A 44 -4.87 -9.55 10.64
CA ALA A 44 -5.33 -10.62 11.53
C ALA A 44 -5.67 -11.94 10.78
N GLU A 45 -5.95 -11.87 9.47
CA GLU A 45 -6.45 -12.99 8.66
C GLU A 45 -5.39 -13.53 7.68
N SER A 46 -4.18 -13.80 8.17
CA SER A 46 -3.06 -14.42 7.43
C SER A 46 -2.53 -13.69 6.18
N ALA A 47 -3.23 -12.66 5.68
CA ALA A 47 -2.76 -11.75 4.64
C ALA A 47 -1.97 -10.58 5.22
N ALA A 48 -1.08 -10.00 4.40
CA ALA A 48 -0.34 -8.80 4.71
C ALA A 48 -0.59 -7.71 3.66
N VAL A 49 -0.55 -6.44 4.06
CA VAL A 49 -0.65 -5.31 3.13
C VAL A 49 0.71 -4.64 3.04
N LEU A 50 1.27 -4.61 1.84
CA LEU A 50 2.47 -3.85 1.52
C LEU A 50 2.08 -2.48 0.96
N GLY A 51 2.40 -1.42 1.69
CA GLY A 51 2.38 -0.04 1.20
C GLY A 51 3.73 0.33 0.59
N ALA A 52 3.73 0.76 -0.66
CA ALA A 52 4.92 1.26 -1.36
C ALA A 52 4.76 2.74 -1.71
N TYR A 53 5.66 3.58 -1.20
CA TYR A 53 5.80 4.97 -1.60
C TYR A 53 6.78 5.03 -2.77
N LEU A 54 6.30 5.44 -3.94
CA LEU A 54 7.11 5.41 -5.16
C LEU A 54 6.90 6.64 -6.06
N LEU A 55 7.91 6.91 -6.88
CA LEU A 55 7.90 7.99 -7.87
C LEU A 55 7.45 7.45 -9.24
N ALA A 56 6.44 8.10 -9.83
CA ALA A 56 5.91 7.80 -11.15
C ALA A 56 5.25 9.06 -11.74
N ASP A 57 5.09 9.10 -13.06
CA ASP A 57 4.46 10.20 -13.78
C ASP A 57 2.93 10.02 -13.81
N SER A 58 2.44 8.80 -13.60
CA SER A 58 1.00 8.50 -13.55
C SER A 58 0.65 7.45 -12.49
N LEU A 59 -0.65 7.40 -12.15
CA LEU A 59 -1.21 6.37 -11.27
C LEU A 59 -1.01 4.96 -11.83
N ALA A 60 -1.34 4.75 -13.11
CA ALA A 60 -1.23 3.44 -13.77
C ALA A 60 0.22 2.92 -13.77
N GLU A 61 1.19 3.81 -13.97
CA GLU A 61 2.61 3.49 -13.87
C GLU A 61 3.01 3.12 -12.44
N ALA A 62 2.50 3.85 -11.44
CA ALA A 62 2.76 3.54 -10.04
C ALA A 62 2.25 2.14 -9.66
N GLU A 63 1.00 1.83 -10.02
CA GLU A 63 0.38 0.54 -9.77
C GLU A 63 1.11 -0.59 -10.49
N SER A 64 1.46 -0.39 -11.77
CA SER A 64 2.23 -1.37 -12.54
C SER A 64 3.62 -1.63 -11.95
N ARG A 65 4.33 -0.59 -11.48
CA ARG A 65 5.64 -0.75 -10.83
C ARG A 65 5.54 -1.53 -9.53
N ALA A 66 4.57 -1.18 -8.68
CA ALA A 66 4.35 -1.89 -7.42
C ALA A 66 4.01 -3.37 -7.66
N ALA A 67 3.17 -3.66 -8.67
CA ALA A 67 2.81 -5.03 -9.04
C ALA A 67 4.03 -5.82 -9.55
N LEU A 68 4.85 -5.22 -10.41
CA LEU A 68 6.07 -5.84 -10.93
C LEU A 68 7.07 -6.13 -9.81
N PHE A 69 7.30 -5.18 -8.90
CA PHE A 69 8.14 -5.37 -7.73
C PHE A 69 7.64 -6.54 -6.88
N CYS A 70 6.35 -6.58 -6.54
CA CYS A 70 5.77 -7.65 -5.72
C CYS A 70 5.90 -9.01 -6.40
N HIS A 71 5.54 -9.09 -7.69
CA HIS A 71 5.67 -10.32 -8.46
C HIS A 71 7.12 -10.83 -8.48
N HIS A 72 8.06 -9.95 -8.80
CA HIS A 72 9.47 -10.29 -8.86
C HIS A 72 10.00 -10.72 -7.48
N ALA A 73 9.76 -9.93 -6.43
CA ALA A 73 10.23 -10.22 -5.08
C ALA A 73 9.70 -11.56 -4.56
N LEU A 74 8.39 -11.82 -4.69
CA LEU A 74 7.78 -13.08 -4.24
C LEU A 74 8.25 -14.29 -5.06
N SER A 75 8.58 -14.12 -6.34
CA SER A 75 9.09 -15.20 -7.20
C SER A 75 10.57 -15.54 -6.95
N THR A 76 11.34 -14.61 -6.39
CA THR A 76 12.80 -14.72 -6.26
C THR A 76 13.28 -14.94 -4.84
N LEU A 77 12.51 -14.51 -3.84
CA LEU A 77 12.86 -14.63 -2.42
C LEU A 77 12.31 -15.95 -1.86
N PRO A 78 13.16 -16.93 -1.50
CA PRO A 78 12.71 -18.23 -0.99
C PRO A 78 11.87 -18.14 0.29
N GLN A 79 12.07 -17.09 1.10
CA GLN A 79 11.31 -16.84 2.32
C GLN A 79 9.82 -16.60 2.05
N PHE A 80 9.49 -16.13 0.85
CA PHE A 80 8.12 -15.90 0.40
C PHE A 80 7.57 -17.05 -0.46
N ALA A 81 8.21 -18.22 -0.46
CA ALA A 81 7.74 -19.36 -1.22
C ALA A 81 6.27 -19.69 -0.90
N GLY A 82 5.44 -19.76 -1.95
CA GLY A 82 4.02 -19.99 -1.84
C GLY A 82 3.18 -18.74 -1.54
N TRP A 83 3.77 -17.56 -1.37
CA TRP A 83 3.02 -16.29 -1.29
C TRP A 83 2.68 -15.75 -2.68
N GLY A 84 1.53 -15.08 -2.77
CA GLY A 84 1.06 -14.36 -3.95
C GLY A 84 0.77 -12.89 -3.65
N ALA A 85 0.52 -12.12 -4.70
CA ALA A 85 0.10 -10.73 -4.63
C ALA A 85 -1.20 -10.53 -5.41
N GLU A 86 -2.16 -9.85 -4.80
CA GLU A 86 -3.33 -9.30 -5.48
C GLU A 86 -2.94 -8.04 -6.28
N PRO A 87 -3.84 -7.52 -7.15
CA PRO A 87 -3.58 -6.29 -7.88
C PRO A 87 -3.22 -5.12 -6.94
N SER A 88 -2.10 -4.46 -7.25
CA SER A 88 -1.65 -3.26 -6.57
C SER A 88 -2.57 -2.08 -6.92
N THR A 89 -3.14 -1.43 -5.92
CA THR A 89 -4.06 -0.30 -6.12
C THR A 89 -3.69 0.88 -5.24
N VAL A 90 -3.84 2.10 -5.75
CA VAL A 90 -3.87 3.28 -4.87
C VAL A 90 -5.27 3.37 -4.27
N PRO A 91 -5.43 3.23 -2.95
CA PRO A 91 -6.74 3.33 -2.34
C PRO A 91 -7.31 4.72 -2.63
N MET A 92 -8.50 4.77 -3.20
CA MET A 92 -9.22 6.03 -3.35
C MET A 92 -9.76 6.45 -1.98
N VAL A 93 -8.97 7.29 -1.31
CA VAL A 93 -9.26 7.77 0.04
C VAL A 93 -10.33 8.87 0.03
N ALA A 94 -10.39 9.70 -1.03
CA ALA A 94 -11.36 10.80 -1.13
C ALA A 94 -12.83 10.33 -1.13
N PRO A 95 -13.28 9.36 -1.96
CA PRO A 95 -14.67 8.90 -1.92
C PRO A 95 -15.07 8.22 -0.61
N PHE A 96 -14.11 7.70 0.16
CA PHE A 96 -14.37 7.15 1.49
C PHE A 96 -14.61 8.25 2.52
N TYR A 97 -13.72 9.24 2.60
CA TYR A 97 -13.89 10.36 3.53
C TYR A 97 -15.04 11.28 3.14
N GLU A 98 -15.31 11.48 1.85
CA GLU A 98 -16.49 12.22 1.38
C GLU A 98 -17.77 11.53 1.85
N ARG A 99 -17.84 10.19 1.77
CA ARG A 99 -18.97 9.43 2.33
C ARG A 99 -19.05 9.56 3.84
N LEU A 100 -17.92 9.48 4.54
CA LEU A 100 -17.88 9.64 6.00
C LEU A 100 -18.34 11.05 6.44
N LEU A 101 -17.89 12.08 5.73
CA LEU A 101 -18.26 13.48 5.97
C LEU A 101 -19.74 13.71 5.63
N ALA A 102 -20.23 13.21 4.50
CA ALA A 102 -21.66 13.29 4.15
C ALA A 102 -22.54 12.57 5.17
N ALA A 103 -22.12 11.40 5.67
CA ALA A 103 -22.82 10.66 6.71
C ALA A 103 -22.81 11.36 8.08
N SER A 104 -21.81 12.21 8.34
CA SER A 104 -21.68 12.95 9.60
C SER A 104 -22.66 14.14 9.74
N GLY A 105 -23.35 14.53 8.66
CA GLY A 105 -24.24 15.70 8.65
C GLY A 105 -23.54 17.03 8.88
N LEU A 106 -22.21 17.05 8.87
CA LEU A 106 -21.39 18.24 8.97
C LEU A 106 -21.18 18.80 7.56
N ASP A 107 -22.13 19.59 7.09
CA ASP A 107 -21.92 20.41 5.89
C ASP A 107 -20.65 21.28 6.08
N GLY A 108 -19.57 20.90 5.39
CA GLY A 108 -18.54 21.80 4.88
C GLY A 108 -17.81 22.73 5.86
N ARG A 109 -17.69 22.42 7.16
CA ARG A 109 -17.00 23.29 8.14
C ARG A 109 -15.45 23.25 8.08
N ASN A 110 -14.86 23.17 6.88
CA ASN A 110 -13.41 23.26 6.66
C ASN A 110 -13.02 24.60 6.03
N GLY A 111 -13.42 25.71 6.64
CA GLY A 111 -12.95 27.06 6.30
C GLY A 111 -12.54 27.81 7.57
N PRO A 112 -11.53 28.70 7.52
CA PRO A 112 -11.17 29.52 8.68
C PRO A 112 -12.37 30.38 9.07
N ARG A 113 -12.83 30.26 10.33
CA ARG A 113 -13.83 31.18 10.87
C ARG A 113 -13.19 32.56 11.05
N PRO A 114 -13.87 33.66 10.73
CA PRO A 114 -13.46 34.96 11.24
C PRO A 114 -13.45 34.88 12.78
N PHE A 115 -12.39 35.38 13.41
CA PHE A 115 -12.37 35.57 14.86
C PHE A 115 -13.53 36.51 15.23
N PRO A 116 -14.37 36.15 16.22
CA PRO A 116 -15.38 37.09 16.71
C PRO A 116 -14.66 38.23 17.43
N SER A 117 -14.71 39.42 16.86
CA SER A 117 -14.36 40.65 17.57
C SER A 117 -15.53 41.05 18.45
N THR A 118 -15.37 40.89 19.76
CA THR A 118 -16.10 41.61 20.80
C THR A 118 -15.11 42.07 21.84
#